data_AF-A0AAC8TAZ9-F1
#
_entry.id   AF-A0AAC8TAZ9-F1
#
_cell.length_a   1.000
_cell.length_b   1.000
_cell.length_c   1.000
_cell.angle_alpha   90.00
_cell.angle_beta   90.00
_cell.angle_gamma   90.00
#
_symmetry.space_group_name_H-M   'P 1'
#
loop_
_entity.id
_entity.type
_entity.pdbx_description
1 polymer ?
#
loop_
_entity_poly.entity_id
_entity_poly.type
_entity_poly.pdbx_seq_one_letter_code
_entity_poly.pdbx_strand_id
1 'polypeptide(L)'
;METTPHEPKHPRELVHVPVSVSDRKGLLDKSAAAGIPAMPLLGKLPLRRLIPQNLHSVLDYQGALTVAGVGLLSGPGAFRTASLVLGGSGLGVSLLTDYRLSLFKLIPIEVHEAIDYVWSLGVIAAPFLLGGARRSRWATWVNVLVGASTIVASLFTDYRAQRGVQWVQGQPTDLGPVGG
;
A
#
# COMPACT_ATOMS: atom_id res chain seq x y z
N MET A 1 9.02 -33.93 -36.11
CA MET A 1 7.93 -33.07 -35.62
C MET A 1 8.53 -32.26 -34.47
N GLU A 2 9.12 -31.11 -34.79
CA GLU A 2 9.75 -30.23 -33.79
C GLU A 2 8.65 -29.52 -33.01
N THR A 3 8.62 -29.73 -31.69
CA THR A 3 7.77 -28.96 -30.79
C THR A 3 8.48 -27.65 -30.47
N THR A 4 7.98 -26.55 -31.02
CA THR A 4 8.43 -25.21 -30.63
C THR A 4 8.21 -24.99 -29.13
N PRO A 5 9.18 -24.45 -28.37
CA PRO A 5 9.00 -24.12 -26.97
C PRO A 5 7.86 -23.11 -26.81
N HIS A 6 6.94 -23.37 -25.87
CA HIS A 6 5.86 -22.45 -25.53
C HIS A 6 6.45 -21.23 -24.82
N GLU A 7 6.59 -20.12 -25.55
CA GLU A 7 7.03 -18.86 -24.97
C GLU A 7 5.91 -18.32 -24.04
N PRO A 8 6.22 -18.06 -22.76
CA PRO A 8 5.20 -17.65 -21.80
C PRO A 8 4.63 -16.28 -22.16
N LYS A 9 3.30 -16.18 -22.23
CA LYS A 9 2.59 -14.97 -22.69
C LYS A 9 2.49 -13.89 -21.62
N HIS A 10 2.76 -14.21 -20.36
CA HIS A 10 2.63 -13.29 -19.23
C HIS A 10 3.77 -13.47 -18.20
N PRO A 11 4.26 -12.39 -17.56
CA PRO A 11 5.35 -12.44 -16.56
C PRO A 11 5.09 -13.37 -15.36
N ARG A 12 3.84 -13.76 -15.11
CA ARG A 12 3.43 -14.63 -14.00
C ARG A 12 3.61 -16.13 -14.31
N GLU A 13 3.70 -16.51 -15.58
CA GLU A 13 3.85 -17.91 -16.03
C GLU A 13 5.24 -18.49 -15.67
N LEU A 14 6.20 -17.63 -15.36
CA LEU A 14 7.54 -17.99 -14.90
C LEU A 14 7.61 -18.30 -13.39
N VAL A 15 6.54 -18.04 -12.62
CA VAL A 15 6.55 -18.20 -11.16
C VAL A 15 5.90 -19.53 -10.78
N HIS A 16 6.72 -20.57 -10.64
CA HIS A 16 6.25 -21.85 -10.09
C HIS A 16 5.94 -21.68 -8.59
N VAL A 17 4.67 -21.83 -8.20
CA VAL A 17 4.25 -21.84 -6.79
C VAL A 17 4.28 -23.30 -6.30
N PRO A 18 5.25 -23.71 -5.47
CA PRO A 18 5.25 -25.06 -4.90
C PRO A 18 4.08 -25.21 -3.93
N VAL A 19 3.25 -26.23 -4.16
CA VAL A 19 2.18 -26.65 -3.26
C VAL A 19 2.80 -27.43 -2.11
N SER A 20 3.38 -26.71 -1.14
CA SER A 20 3.69 -27.14 0.24
C SER A 20 4.85 -26.29 0.76
N VAL A 21 4.54 -25.20 1.46
CA VAL A 21 5.51 -24.57 2.37
C VAL A 21 4.80 -24.13 3.64
N SER A 22 5.12 -24.87 4.70
CA SER A 22 5.08 -24.56 6.12
C SER A 22 4.63 -23.15 6.54
N ASP A 23 3.71 -23.16 7.50
CA ASP A 23 3.05 -22.06 8.22
C ASP A 23 3.99 -21.04 8.91
N ARG A 24 4.76 -20.28 8.15
CA ARG A 24 5.48 -19.10 8.67
C ARG A 24 5.05 -17.84 7.94
N LYS A 25 3.77 -17.49 8.09
CA LYS A 25 3.21 -16.19 7.67
C LYS A 25 3.71 -15.06 8.59
N GLY A 26 4.99 -14.71 8.46
CA GLY A 26 5.67 -13.70 9.25
C GLY A 26 5.48 -12.27 8.71
N LEU A 27 5.81 -11.27 9.53
CA LEU A 27 5.86 -9.85 9.12
C LEU A 27 6.90 -9.58 8.02
N LEU A 28 7.95 -10.40 7.95
CA LEU A 28 9.05 -10.26 7.00
C LEU A 28 8.99 -11.22 5.81
N ASP A 29 7.90 -11.99 5.68
CA ASP A 29 7.75 -13.00 4.63
C ASP A 29 7.59 -12.34 3.24
N LYS A 30 8.42 -12.80 2.29
CA LYS A 30 8.41 -12.40 0.87
C LYS A 30 8.24 -13.60 -0.08
N SER A 31 7.96 -14.77 0.46
CA SER A 31 7.81 -16.00 -0.32
C SER A 31 6.57 -15.94 -1.23
N ALA A 32 6.42 -16.92 -2.13
CA ALA A 32 5.20 -17.05 -2.91
C ALA A 32 3.94 -17.20 -2.04
N ALA A 33 4.08 -17.78 -0.84
CA ALA A 33 3.00 -17.91 0.14
C ALA A 33 2.59 -16.56 0.78
N ALA A 34 3.43 -15.52 0.65
CA ALA A 34 3.15 -14.18 1.18
C ALA A 34 2.06 -13.42 0.38
N GLY A 35 1.73 -13.87 -0.84
CA GLY A 35 0.69 -13.27 -1.67
C GLY A 35 1.09 -13.11 -3.14
N ILE A 36 0.14 -12.65 -3.94
CA ILE A 36 0.26 -12.44 -5.39
C ILE A 36 0.98 -11.10 -5.63
N PRO A 37 2.15 -11.06 -6.29
CA PRO A 37 2.83 -9.81 -6.59
C PRO A 37 1.95 -8.84 -7.39
N ALA A 38 1.88 -7.59 -6.90
CA ALA A 38 1.23 -6.48 -7.58
C ALA A 38 1.90 -6.20 -8.92
N MET A 39 1.12 -5.76 -9.91
CA MET A 39 1.70 -5.29 -11.17
C MET A 39 2.43 -3.95 -10.97
N PRO A 40 3.47 -3.66 -11.75
CA PRO A 40 4.16 -2.38 -11.61
C PRO A 40 3.23 -1.20 -11.96
N LEU A 41 3.04 -0.28 -11.01
CA LEU A 41 2.29 0.94 -11.24
C LEU A 41 3.02 1.80 -12.27
N LEU A 42 2.29 2.23 -13.32
CA LEU A 42 2.82 2.95 -14.49
C LEU A 42 3.99 2.21 -15.19
N GLY A 43 4.10 0.89 -15.00
CA GLY A 43 5.19 0.07 -15.54
C GLY A 43 6.54 0.27 -14.87
N LYS A 44 6.64 1.05 -13.79
CA LYS A 44 7.93 1.44 -13.18
C LYS A 44 7.99 1.33 -11.65
N LEU A 45 6.87 1.50 -10.96
CA LEU A 45 6.82 1.50 -9.50
C LEU A 45 6.28 0.15 -8.98
N PRO A 46 6.71 -0.32 -7.80
CA PRO A 46 7.78 0.20 -6.96
C PRO A 46 9.15 0.07 -7.64
N LEU A 47 10.11 0.92 -7.27
CA LEU A 47 11.46 0.94 -7.86
C LEU A 47 12.22 -0.36 -7.60
N ARG A 48 12.06 -0.91 -6.40
CA ARG A 48 12.60 -2.20 -5.96
C ARG A 48 11.65 -2.82 -4.93
N ARG A 49 11.73 -4.13 -4.73
CA ARG A 49 10.84 -4.89 -3.84
C ARG A 49 11.58 -5.33 -2.56
N LEU A 50 11.93 -4.35 -1.73
CA LEU A 50 12.77 -4.51 -0.53
C LEU A 50 11.99 -4.60 0.78
N ILE A 51 10.87 -3.90 0.91
CA ILE A 51 10.05 -3.88 2.12
C ILE A 51 8.95 -4.93 1.98
N PRO A 52 8.86 -5.93 2.88
CA PRO A 52 7.78 -6.92 2.85
C PRO A 52 6.40 -6.27 2.98
N GLN A 53 5.40 -6.76 2.23
CA GLN A 53 4.02 -6.25 2.29
C GLN A 53 3.47 -6.16 3.71
N ASN A 54 3.67 -7.18 4.55
CA ASN A 54 3.14 -7.18 5.92
C ASN A 54 3.78 -6.10 6.79
N LEU A 55 5.05 -5.76 6.56
CA LEU A 55 5.72 -4.66 7.25
C LEU A 55 5.15 -3.31 6.79
N HIS A 56 4.98 -3.12 5.48
CA HIS A 56 4.33 -1.93 4.91
C HIS A 56 2.93 -1.73 5.51
N SER A 57 2.11 -2.77 5.53
CA SER A 57 0.75 -2.71 6.11
C SER A 57 0.72 -2.29 7.59
N VAL A 58 1.74 -2.63 8.39
CA VAL A 58 1.86 -2.14 9.77
C VAL A 58 2.20 -0.65 9.79
N LEU A 59 3.10 -0.20 8.91
CA LEU A 59 3.46 1.20 8.77
C LEU A 59 2.27 2.05 8.32
N ASP A 60 1.37 1.52 7.49
CA ASP A 60 0.14 2.21 7.09
C ASP A 60 -0.76 2.51 8.29
N TYR A 61 -1.05 1.51 9.13
CA TYR A 61 -1.82 1.71 10.35
C TYR A 61 -1.13 2.69 11.30
N GLN A 62 0.18 2.56 11.50
CA GLN A 62 0.95 3.47 12.35
C GLN A 62 0.90 4.91 11.83
N GLY A 63 1.13 5.11 10.53
CA GLY A 63 1.15 6.43 9.89
C GLY A 63 -0.22 7.09 9.97
N ALA A 64 -1.28 6.35 9.66
CA ALA A 64 -2.66 6.84 9.72
C ALA A 64 -3.07 7.23 11.16
N LEU A 65 -2.74 6.41 12.16
CA LEU A 65 -2.97 6.73 13.58
C LEU A 65 -2.16 7.94 14.04
N THR A 66 -0.90 8.05 13.58
CA THR A 66 -0.04 9.19 13.92
C THR A 66 -0.62 10.49 13.37
N VAL A 67 -1.05 10.51 12.11
CA VAL A 67 -1.66 11.70 11.47
C VAL A 67 -2.97 12.07 12.17
N ALA A 68 -3.83 11.10 12.48
CA ALA A 68 -5.06 11.34 13.26
C ALA A 68 -4.74 11.92 14.65
N GLY A 69 -3.77 11.33 15.36
CA GLY A 69 -3.31 11.77 16.67
C GLY A 69 -2.79 13.20 16.67
N VAL A 70 -2.00 13.58 15.66
CA VAL A 70 -1.58 14.98 15.48
C VAL A 70 -2.79 15.91 15.30
N GLY A 71 -3.80 15.48 14.54
CA GLY A 71 -5.06 16.21 14.40
C GLY A 71 -5.75 16.43 15.75
N LEU A 72 -5.91 15.38 16.56
CA LEU A 72 -6.54 15.43 17.89
C LEU A 72 -5.80 16.35 18.86
N LEU A 73 -4.46 16.37 18.80
CA LEU A 73 -3.60 17.23 19.64
C LEU A 73 -3.47 18.66 19.12
N SER A 74 -3.92 18.93 17.89
CA SER A 74 -3.91 20.28 17.31
C SER A 74 -5.14 21.08 17.74
N GLY A 75 -4.99 22.39 17.85
CA GLY A 75 -6.11 23.30 18.10
C GLY A 75 -7.17 23.27 16.98
N PRO A 76 -8.40 23.74 17.24
CA PRO A 76 -9.46 23.77 16.23
C PRO A 76 -9.06 24.51 14.95
N GLY A 77 -9.52 24.00 13.80
CA GLY A 77 -9.33 24.64 12.49
C GLY A 77 -9.04 23.66 11.36
N ALA A 78 -8.80 24.21 10.16
CA ALA A 78 -8.66 23.45 8.93
C ALA A 78 -7.60 22.34 9.00
N PHE A 79 -6.42 22.62 9.57
CA PHE A 79 -5.36 21.61 9.74
C PHE A 79 -5.82 20.43 10.61
N ARG A 80 -6.48 20.67 11.75
CA ARG A 80 -7.02 19.60 12.60
C ARG A 80 -7.99 18.72 11.81
N THR A 81 -8.95 19.34 11.12
CA THR A 81 -9.95 18.61 10.32
C THR A 81 -9.27 17.78 9.24
N ALA A 82 -8.31 18.37 8.50
CA ALA A 82 -7.59 17.65 7.45
C ALA A 82 -6.77 16.49 8.00
N SER A 83 -6.05 16.65 9.12
CA SER A 83 -5.31 15.55 9.74
C SER A 83 -6.23 14.43 10.21
N LEU A 84 -7.42 14.74 10.73
CA LEU A 84 -8.40 13.71 11.10
C LEU A 84 -8.96 12.98 9.86
N VAL A 85 -9.25 13.70 8.78
CA VAL A 85 -9.71 13.10 7.52
C VAL A 85 -8.62 12.26 6.86
N LEU A 86 -7.38 12.74 6.82
CA LEU A 86 -6.25 12.01 6.27
C LEU A 86 -5.94 10.77 7.12
N GLY A 87 -5.89 10.89 8.45
CA GLY A 87 -5.71 9.73 9.33
C GLY A 87 -6.85 8.71 9.21
N GLY A 88 -8.11 9.18 9.17
CA GLY A 88 -9.27 8.32 8.98
C GLY A 88 -9.31 7.62 7.61
N SER A 89 -8.97 8.33 6.54
CA SER A 89 -8.88 7.75 5.20
C SER A 89 -7.73 6.74 5.07
N GLY A 90 -6.56 7.03 5.64
CA GLY A 90 -5.43 6.09 5.68
C GLY A 90 -5.80 4.78 6.40
N LEU A 91 -6.48 4.88 7.54
CA LEU A 91 -7.02 3.72 8.26
C LEU A 91 -8.07 2.98 7.43
N GLY A 92 -9.02 3.69 6.84
CA GLY A 92 -10.07 3.11 6.01
C GLY A 92 -9.50 2.34 4.82
N VAL A 93 -8.58 2.95 4.08
CA VAL A 93 -7.89 2.31 2.96
C VAL A 93 -7.14 1.07 3.44
N SER A 94 -6.38 1.17 4.53
CA SER A 94 -5.65 0.04 5.13
C SER A 94 -6.56 -1.15 5.49
N LEU A 95 -7.71 -0.87 6.13
CA LEU A 95 -8.66 -1.90 6.55
C LEU A 95 -9.39 -2.56 5.38
N LEU A 96 -9.44 -1.92 4.22
CA LEU A 96 -10.17 -2.35 3.04
C LEU A 96 -9.26 -2.86 1.91
N THR A 97 -7.94 -2.70 2.02
CA THR A 97 -6.99 -3.11 0.99
C THR A 97 -6.85 -4.62 0.91
N ASP A 98 -6.69 -5.16 -0.29
CA ASP A 98 -6.46 -6.58 -0.51
C ASP A 98 -5.02 -7.02 -0.15
N TYR A 99 -4.65 -6.87 1.13
CA TYR A 99 -3.46 -7.50 1.70
C TYR A 99 -3.82 -8.33 2.92
N ARG A 100 -2.87 -9.07 3.49
CA ARG A 100 -3.12 -10.01 4.59
C ARG A 100 -3.74 -9.36 5.84
N LEU A 101 -3.18 -8.25 6.32
CA LEU A 101 -3.53 -7.61 7.61
C LEU A 101 -4.79 -6.73 7.59
N SER A 102 -5.54 -6.66 6.49
CA SER A 102 -6.77 -5.87 6.42
C SER A 102 -7.98 -6.65 6.93
N LEU A 103 -9.10 -5.97 7.19
CA LEU A 103 -10.35 -6.63 7.59
C LEU A 103 -11.12 -7.13 6.37
N PHE A 104 -11.24 -6.28 5.35
CA PHE A 104 -11.93 -6.59 4.10
C PHE A 104 -11.00 -6.38 2.92
N LYS A 105 -11.24 -7.14 1.84
CA LYS A 105 -10.39 -7.18 0.65
C LYS A 105 -11.20 -6.58 -0.48
N LEU A 106 -11.29 -5.25 -0.49
CA LEU A 106 -12.14 -4.49 -1.42
C LEU A 106 -11.32 -3.57 -2.33
N ILE A 107 -10.22 -3.00 -1.85
CA ILE A 107 -9.35 -2.11 -2.62
C ILE A 107 -8.21 -2.96 -3.24
N PRO A 108 -8.08 -3.00 -4.59
CA PRO A 108 -6.96 -3.66 -5.27
C PRO A 108 -5.62 -3.15 -4.76
N ILE A 109 -4.62 -4.04 -4.69
CA ILE A 109 -3.31 -3.66 -4.13
C ILE A 109 -2.61 -2.57 -4.96
N GLU A 110 -2.83 -2.55 -6.27
CA GLU A 110 -2.30 -1.54 -7.19
C GLU A 110 -2.96 -0.17 -6.97
N VAL A 111 -4.25 -0.15 -6.63
CA VAL A 111 -4.96 1.08 -6.26
C VAL A 111 -4.44 1.60 -4.93
N HIS A 112 -4.20 0.72 -3.96
CA HIS A 112 -3.59 1.09 -2.69
C HIS A 112 -2.20 1.72 -2.90
N GLU A 113 -1.32 1.12 -3.71
CA GLU A 113 -0.02 1.72 -4.05
C GLU A 113 -0.17 3.14 -4.62
N ALA A 114 -1.14 3.36 -5.53
CA ALA A 114 -1.40 4.69 -6.07
C ALA A 114 -1.90 5.67 -5.00
N ILE A 115 -2.77 5.21 -4.10
CA ILE A 115 -3.28 6.01 -2.98
C ILE A 115 -2.15 6.42 -2.04
N ASP A 116 -1.17 5.55 -1.76
CA ASP A 116 -0.07 5.87 -0.86
C ASP A 116 0.68 7.13 -1.29
N TYR A 117 0.97 7.27 -2.58
CA TYR A 117 1.64 8.47 -3.11
C TYR A 117 0.76 9.71 -2.99
N VAL A 118 -0.52 9.63 -3.34
CA VAL A 118 -1.44 10.79 -3.27
C VAL A 118 -1.68 11.20 -1.82
N TRP A 119 -1.93 10.23 -0.94
CA TRP A 119 -2.19 10.42 0.47
C TRP A 119 -0.99 11.03 1.18
N SER A 120 0.20 10.49 0.95
CA SER A 120 1.44 10.99 1.57
C SER A 120 1.78 12.41 1.14
N LEU A 121 1.58 12.76 -0.14
CA LEU A 121 1.70 14.14 -0.60
C LEU A 121 0.68 15.05 0.09
N GLY A 122 -0.57 14.60 0.26
CA GLY A 122 -1.60 15.31 1.01
C GLY A 122 -1.21 15.55 2.48
N VAL A 123 -0.65 14.54 3.15
CA VAL A 123 -0.15 14.64 4.52
C VAL A 123 1.01 15.64 4.64
N ILE A 124 1.97 15.61 3.72
CA ILE A 124 3.07 16.60 3.68
C ILE A 124 2.53 18.01 3.46
N ALA A 125 1.57 18.19 2.54
CA ALA A 125 1.06 19.50 2.16
C ALA A 125 0.14 20.13 3.22
N ALA A 126 -0.64 19.31 3.93
CA ALA A 126 -1.66 19.75 4.89
C ALA A 126 -1.18 20.82 5.90
N PRO A 127 -0.05 20.66 6.62
CA PRO A 127 0.38 21.68 7.58
C PRO A 127 0.72 23.03 6.91
N PHE A 128 1.25 23.03 5.70
CA PHE A 128 1.63 24.28 5.01
C PHE A 128 0.41 25.01 4.46
N LEU A 129 -0.51 24.27 3.84
CA LEU A 129 -1.69 24.84 3.18
C LEU A 129 -2.78 25.26 4.18
N LEU A 130 -2.92 24.53 5.29
CA LEU A 130 -4.06 24.68 6.21
C LEU A 130 -3.70 25.33 7.55
N GLY A 131 -2.52 25.98 7.60
CA GLY A 131 -2.07 26.78 8.73
C GLY A 131 -1.46 26.01 9.90
N GLY A 132 -1.20 24.70 9.75
CA GLY A 132 -0.48 23.89 10.73
C GLY A 132 0.95 24.39 10.97
N ALA A 133 1.68 24.75 9.91
CA ALA A 133 3.06 25.24 9.96
C ALA A 133 3.23 26.55 10.73
N ARG A 134 2.21 27.42 10.72
CA ARG A 134 2.20 28.66 11.50
C ARG A 134 1.90 28.43 12.99
N ARG A 135 1.20 27.34 13.33
CA ARG A 135 0.71 27.06 14.68
C ARG A 135 1.59 26.10 15.46
N SER A 136 2.16 25.08 14.81
CA SER A 136 2.95 24.05 15.47
C SER A 136 4.01 23.49 14.54
N ARG A 137 5.28 23.79 14.86
CA ARG A 137 6.45 23.22 14.19
C ARG A 137 6.52 21.71 14.37
N TRP A 138 6.19 21.23 15.57
CA TRP A 138 6.16 19.79 15.88
C TRP A 138 5.15 19.05 15.00
N ALA A 139 3.88 19.51 14.95
CA ALA A 139 2.84 18.86 14.17
C ALA A 139 3.19 18.83 12.67
N THR A 140 3.82 19.89 12.19
CA THR A 140 4.29 20.01 10.81
C THR A 140 5.35 18.96 10.50
N TRP A 141 6.41 18.87 11.31
CA TRP A 141 7.47 17.90 11.08
C TRP A 141 6.99 16.46 11.22
N VAL A 142 6.08 16.16 12.15
CA VAL A 142 5.51 14.80 12.25
C VAL A 142 4.78 14.42 10.96
N ASN A 143 3.93 15.31 10.41
CA ASN A 143 3.23 15.03 9.15
C ASN A 143 4.22 14.88 7.98
N VAL A 144 5.20 15.78 7.87
CA VAL A 144 6.23 15.71 6.82
C VAL A 144 7.00 14.38 6.90
N LEU A 145 7.40 13.97 8.10
CA LEU A 145 8.14 12.72 8.30
C LEU A 145 7.28 11.49 7.98
N VAL A 146 6.02 11.47 8.42
CA VAL A 146 5.09 10.38 8.08
C VAL A 146 4.93 10.29 6.57
N GLY A 147 4.54 11.37 5.90
CA GLY A 147 4.33 11.34 4.45
C GLY A 147 5.61 10.99 3.68
N ALA A 148 6.76 11.55 4.06
CA ALA A 148 8.03 11.21 3.41
C ALA A 148 8.40 9.73 3.63
N SER A 149 8.19 9.21 4.84
CA SER A 149 8.44 7.80 5.15
C SER A 149 7.52 6.87 4.37
N THR A 150 6.24 7.24 4.18
CA THR A 150 5.29 6.48 3.35
C THR A 150 5.74 6.47 1.89
N ILE A 151 6.13 7.61 1.31
CA ILE A 151 6.65 7.66 -0.07
C ILE A 151 7.85 6.70 -0.21
N VAL A 152 8.82 6.80 0.70
CA VAL A 152 9.99 5.93 0.67
C VAL A 152 9.58 4.47 0.84
N ALA A 153 8.67 4.15 1.76
CA ALA A 153 8.19 2.79 1.91
C ALA A 153 7.56 2.28 0.60
N SER A 154 6.61 3.02 0.02
CA SER A 154 5.92 2.65 -1.22
C SER A 154 6.87 2.46 -2.40
N LEU A 155 7.89 3.30 -2.55
CA LEU A 155 8.90 3.15 -3.61
C LEU A 155 9.70 1.83 -3.50
N PHE A 156 9.77 1.25 -2.31
CA PHE A 156 10.57 0.08 -2.01
C PHE A 156 9.74 -1.14 -1.54
N THR A 157 8.42 -1.05 -1.50
CA THR A 157 7.54 -2.12 -1.02
C THR A 157 7.36 -3.20 -2.06
N ASP A 158 7.51 -4.45 -1.65
CA ASP A 158 7.04 -5.60 -2.40
C ASP A 158 5.53 -5.72 -2.25
N TYR A 159 4.78 -4.95 -3.04
CA TYR A 159 3.32 -4.97 -2.96
C TYR A 159 2.79 -6.34 -3.37
N ARG A 160 1.96 -6.95 -2.51
CA ARG A 160 1.38 -8.29 -2.71
C ARG A 160 -0.08 -8.34 -2.29
N ALA A 161 -0.93 -8.80 -3.20
CA ALA A 161 -2.34 -9.02 -2.97
C ALA A 161 -2.60 -10.35 -2.25
N GLN A 162 -3.64 -10.39 -1.40
CA GLN A 162 -4.06 -11.64 -0.75
C GLN A 162 -5.05 -12.44 -1.61
N ARG A 163 -5.98 -11.77 -2.29
CA ARG A 163 -7.01 -12.39 -3.14
C ARG A 163 -6.90 -12.03 -4.63
N GLY A 164 -6.23 -10.93 -4.97
CA GLY A 164 -6.15 -10.41 -6.33
C GLY A 164 -7.39 -9.61 -6.76
N VAL A 165 -8.03 -8.87 -5.84
CA VAL A 165 -9.25 -8.07 -6.10
C VAL A 165 -9.04 -7.06 -7.22
N GLN A 166 -10.03 -6.93 -8.12
CA GLN A 166 -10.01 -6.02 -9.27
C GLN A 166 -11.27 -5.15 -9.32
N TRP A 167 -11.14 -3.90 -9.77
CA TRP A 167 -12.28 -2.99 -9.98
C TRP A 167 -12.70 -2.86 -11.44
N VAL A 168 -11.81 -3.11 -12.39
CA VAL A 168 -12.09 -3.02 -13.84
C VAL A 168 -11.66 -4.32 -14.51
N GLN A 169 -12.60 -5.02 -15.14
CA GLN A 169 -12.32 -6.21 -15.94
C GLN A 169 -11.44 -5.85 -17.15
N GLY A 170 -10.43 -6.67 -17.44
CA GLY A 170 -9.47 -6.46 -18.52
C GLY A 170 -8.26 -5.57 -18.21
N GLN A 171 -8.08 -5.10 -16.97
CA GLN A 171 -6.79 -4.54 -16.55
C GLN A 171 -5.73 -5.65 -16.49
N PRO A 172 -4.41 -5.36 -16.59
CA PRO A 172 -3.34 -6.37 -16.53
C PRO A 172 -3.32 -7.25 -15.28
N THR A 173 -4.13 -6.87 -14.29
CA THR A 173 -4.33 -7.49 -12.99
C THR A 173 -5.55 -8.43 -12.98
N ASP A 174 -6.38 -8.44 -14.02
CA ASP A 174 -7.43 -9.43 -14.28
C ASP A 174 -6.80 -10.79 -14.57
N LEU A 175 -6.71 -11.61 -13.51
CA LEU A 175 -6.11 -12.94 -13.55
C LEU A 175 -7.03 -14.02 -14.12
N GLY A 176 -8.26 -13.68 -14.48
CA GLY A 176 -9.32 -14.69 -14.60
C GLY A 176 -9.55 -15.42 -13.25
N PRO A 177 -10.33 -16.50 -13.25
CA PRO A 177 -10.70 -17.21 -12.02
C PRO A 177 -9.46 -17.81 -11.34
N VAL A 178 -9.07 -17.26 -10.20
CA VAL A 178 -8.02 -17.83 -9.35
C VAL A 178 -8.67 -18.88 -8.46
N GLY A 179 -8.79 -20.12 -8.97
CA GLY A 179 -9.08 -21.37 -8.23
C GLY A 179 -10.25 -21.35 -7.23
N GLY A 180 -11.37 -21.97 -7.64
CA GLY A 180 -12.40 -22.46 -6.71
C GLY A 180 -11.99 -23.74 -6.01
#